data_AF-A0A2D6ZY66-F1
#
_entry.id   AF-A0A2D6ZY66-F1
#
_cell.length_a   1.000
_cell.length_b   1.000
_cell.length_c   1.000
_cell.angle_alpha   90.00
_cell.angle_beta   90.00
_cell.angle_gamma   90.00
#
_symmetry.space_group_name_H-M   'P 1'
#
loop_
_entity.id
_entity.type
_entity.pdbx_description
1 polymer ?
#
loop_
_entity_poly.entity_id
_entity_poly.type
_entity_poly.pdbx_seq_one_letter_code
_entity_poly.pdbx_strand_id
1 'polypeptide(L)'
;MMKKLLWLLFILCCFSISIFGQNIADVSPGDRSYSPIKSSVKKGYLSLYSDNTFRPDQSLTRKEVAIMLDQILKYVDSNKLSISSADIQDLNRLSQTFRESFVNIESNVITLNDLTTDLVEEQQTIQYDLTEYHQTVKSLKEQNQYLWVGIGVAAVLGILF
;
A
#
# COMPACT_ATOMS: atom_id res chain seq x y z
N MET A 1 -35.31 9.18 53.60
CA MET A 1 -35.00 8.37 52.40
C MET A 1 -34.55 9.18 51.18
N MET A 2 -34.98 10.44 51.00
CA MET A 2 -34.71 11.26 49.79
C MET A 2 -33.25 11.73 49.61
N LYS A 3 -32.46 11.87 50.69
CA LYS A 3 -31.06 12.34 50.60
C LYS A 3 -30.11 11.31 49.95
N LYS A 4 -30.41 10.01 50.07
CA LYS A 4 -29.63 8.92 49.45
C LYS A 4 -29.88 8.82 47.94
N LEU A 5 -31.08 9.18 47.49
CA LEU A 5 -31.46 9.22 46.08
C LEU A 5 -30.77 10.39 45.34
N LEU A 6 -30.63 11.54 46.00
CA LEU A 6 -29.92 12.72 45.48
C LEU A 6 -28.42 12.43 45.25
N TRP A 7 -27.79 11.69 46.16
CA TRP A 7 -26.36 11.35 46.07
C TRP A 7 -26.08 10.30 44.97
N LEU A 8 -27.01 9.36 44.75
CA LEU A 8 -26.94 8.38 43.68
C LEU A 8 -27.10 9.01 42.28
N LEU A 9 -27.98 10.01 42.15
CA LEU A 9 -28.20 10.75 40.90
C LEU A 9 -27.00 11.65 40.56
N PHE A 10 -26.32 12.19 41.57
CA PHE A 10 -25.08 12.97 41.41
C PHE A 10 -23.91 12.07 40.92
N ILE A 11 -23.76 10.86 41.47
CA ILE A 11 -22.76 9.88 41.03
C ILE A 11 -23.04 9.35 39.60
N LEU A 12 -24.31 9.17 39.24
CA LEU A 12 -24.73 8.75 37.90
C LEU A 12 -24.49 9.86 36.84
N CYS A 13 -24.57 11.13 37.25
CA CYS A 13 -24.24 12.28 36.41
C CYS A 13 -22.73 12.43 36.19
N CYS A 14 -21.92 12.14 37.22
CA CYS A 14 -20.45 12.11 37.10
C CYS A 14 -19.94 10.95 36.23
N PHE A 15 -20.62 9.80 36.20
CA PHE A 15 -20.27 8.69 35.31
C PHE A 15 -20.61 8.97 33.82
N SER A 16 -21.37 10.03 33.55
CA SER A 16 -21.77 10.44 32.19
C SER A 16 -20.86 11.51 31.57
N ILE A 17 -19.86 12.02 32.31
CA ILE A 17 -18.97 13.07 31.82
C ILE A 17 -17.55 12.52 31.69
N SER A 18 -17.31 11.78 30.62
CA SER A 18 -15.97 11.62 30.04
C SER A 18 -16.08 11.21 28.59
N ILE A 19 -16.51 12.15 27.75
CA ILE A 19 -16.05 12.18 26.37
C ILE A 19 -15.45 13.57 26.16
N PHE A 20 -14.26 13.76 26.72
CA PHE A 20 -13.42 14.89 26.31
C PHE A 20 -13.08 14.68 24.83
N GLY A 21 -13.28 15.72 24.03
CA GLY A 21 -13.07 15.65 22.58
C GLY A 21 -11.69 15.05 22.25
N GLN A 22 -11.66 14.03 21.39
CA GLN A 22 -10.42 13.39 21.00
C GLN A 22 -9.48 14.44 20.38
N ASN A 23 -8.30 14.57 20.99
CA ASN A 23 -7.21 15.34 20.43
C ASN A 23 -6.54 14.48 19.34
N ILE A 24 -6.30 15.06 18.17
CA ILE A 24 -5.64 14.36 17.05
C ILE A 24 -4.14 14.48 17.30
N ALA A 25 -3.49 13.39 17.72
CA ALA A 25 -2.14 13.42 18.27
C ALA A 25 -1.05 13.86 17.28
N ASP A 26 -1.29 13.67 15.98
CA ASP A 26 -0.33 13.85 14.90
C ASP A 26 -0.67 15.01 13.95
N VAL A 27 -1.73 15.78 14.24
CA VAL A 27 -2.10 16.96 13.46
C VAL A 27 -2.15 18.17 14.38
N SER A 28 -1.30 19.16 14.09
CA SER A 28 -1.24 20.38 14.90
C SER A 28 -2.56 21.17 14.81
N PRO A 29 -3.08 21.74 15.92
CA PRO A 29 -4.26 22.60 15.90
C PRO A 29 -4.16 23.84 15.00
N GLY A 30 -2.93 24.27 14.66
CA GLY A 30 -2.68 25.37 13.72
C GLY A 30 -2.69 24.96 12.24
N ASP A 31 -2.76 23.66 11.95
CA ASP A 31 -2.85 23.15 10.58
C ASP A 31 -4.26 23.43 10.00
N ARG A 32 -4.31 23.83 8.73
CA ARG A 32 -5.58 24.05 8.00
C ARG A 32 -6.45 22.79 7.96
N SER A 33 -5.82 21.61 8.02
CA SER A 33 -6.46 20.30 7.97
C SER A 33 -7.09 19.88 9.30
N TYR A 34 -6.65 20.45 10.43
CA TYR A 34 -7.08 20.03 11.76
C TYR A 34 -8.59 20.22 12.00
N SER A 35 -9.12 21.39 11.65
CA SER A 35 -10.54 21.71 11.85
C SER A 35 -11.48 20.80 11.03
N PRO A 36 -11.24 20.59 9.71
CA PRO A 36 -11.96 19.60 8.92
C PRO A 36 -11.89 18.19 9.51
N ILE A 37 -10.69 17.69 9.84
CA ILE A 37 -10.51 16.32 10.37
C ILE A 37 -11.27 16.16 11.68
N LYS A 38 -11.12 17.10 12.60
CA LYS A 38 -11.83 17.09 13.89
C LYS A 38 -13.34 17.11 13.72
N SER A 39 -13.86 17.88 12.76
CA SER A 39 -15.28 17.91 12.43
C SER A 39 -15.77 16.58 11.88
N SER A 40 -15.02 15.96 10.98
CA SER A 40 -15.32 14.63 10.41
C SER A 40 -15.30 13.53 11.47
N VAL A 41 -14.33 13.57 12.39
CA VAL A 41 -14.26 12.64 13.53
C VAL A 41 -15.45 12.83 14.46
N LYS A 42 -15.78 14.08 14.80
CA LYS A 42 -16.93 14.40 15.66
C LYS A 42 -18.26 13.97 15.03
N LYS A 43 -18.37 14.06 13.71
CA LYS A 43 -19.55 13.64 12.95
C LYS A 43 -19.60 12.13 12.70
N GLY A 44 -18.52 11.39 13.00
CA GLY A 44 -18.44 9.94 12.83
C GLY A 44 -18.15 9.48 11.39
N TYR A 45 -17.76 10.40 10.49
CA TYR A 45 -17.36 10.06 9.12
C TYR A 45 -15.97 9.46 9.05
N LEU A 46 -15.17 9.75 10.07
CA LEU A 46 -13.77 9.39 10.13
C LEU A 46 -13.46 8.90 11.53
N SER A 47 -12.75 7.78 11.63
CA SER A 47 -12.24 7.27 12.90
C SER A 47 -10.73 7.47 12.96
N LEU A 48 -10.24 7.96 14.08
CA LEU A 48 -8.80 7.94 14.36
C LEU A 48 -8.36 6.50 14.62
N TYR A 49 -7.07 6.24 14.45
CA TYR A 49 -6.47 4.98 14.84
C TYR A 49 -6.53 4.80 16.37
N SER A 50 -6.27 3.59 16.86
CA SER A 50 -6.34 3.26 18.29
C SER A 50 -5.39 4.09 19.17
N ASP A 51 -4.39 4.72 18.57
CA ASP A 51 -3.42 5.63 19.18
C ASP A 51 -3.83 7.12 19.10
N ASN A 52 -5.05 7.43 18.68
CA ASN A 52 -5.58 8.79 18.42
C ASN A 52 -4.84 9.57 17.31
N THR A 53 -4.24 8.86 16.35
CA THR A 53 -3.62 9.47 15.17
C THR A 53 -4.56 9.48 13.96
N PHE A 54 -4.35 10.41 13.03
CA PHE A 54 -5.03 10.51 11.74
C PHE A 54 -4.20 9.90 10.59
N ARG A 55 -2.87 10.05 10.67
CA ARG A 55 -1.82 9.60 9.75
C ARG A 55 -1.96 10.20 8.34
N PRO A 56 -1.82 11.53 8.19
CA PRO A 56 -2.04 12.21 6.91
C PRO A 56 -1.10 11.75 5.79
N ASP A 57 0.12 11.34 6.14
CA ASP A 57 1.14 10.91 5.17
C ASP A 57 1.06 9.41 4.84
N GLN A 58 0.20 8.65 5.52
CA GLN A 58 0.02 7.23 5.27
C GLN A 58 -0.96 7.02 4.11
N SER A 59 -0.55 6.22 3.12
CA SER A 59 -1.46 5.81 2.04
C SER A 59 -2.62 4.97 2.59
N LEU A 60 -3.85 5.30 2.21
CA LEU A 60 -5.03 4.51 2.57
C LEU A 60 -5.11 3.23 1.74
N THR A 61 -5.47 2.12 2.40
CA THR A 61 -5.80 0.88 1.72
C THR A 61 -7.22 0.91 1.14
N ARG A 62 -7.47 0.13 0.09
CA ARG A 62 -8.82 -0.01 -0.52
C ARG A 62 -9.89 -0.41 0.50
N LYS A 63 -9.51 -1.22 1.50
CA LYS A 63 -10.40 -1.66 2.58
C LYS A 63 -10.79 -0.50 3.51
N GLU A 64 -9.83 0.33 3.89
CA GLU A 64 -10.08 1.50 4.76
C GLU A 64 -10.96 2.52 4.07
N VAL A 65 -10.73 2.77 2.78
CA VAL A 65 -11.59 3.65 1.96
C VAL A 65 -13.02 3.10 1.88
N ALA A 66 -13.19 1.78 1.67
CA ALA A 66 -14.51 1.16 1.62
C ALA A 66 -15.28 1.28 2.95
N ILE A 67 -14.60 1.16 4.08
CA ILE A 67 -15.20 1.33 5.42
C ILE A 67 -15.62 2.78 5.64
N MET A 68 -14.77 3.76 5.26
CA MET A 68 -15.14 5.18 5.34
C MET A 68 -16.35 5.50 4.46
N LEU A 69 -16.40 4.95 3.25
CA LEU A 69 -17.52 5.14 2.33
C LEU A 69 -18.83 4.55 2.88
N ASP A 70 -18.79 3.33 3.44
CA ASP A 70 -19.95 2.69 4.08
C ASP A 70 -20.48 3.53 5.27
N GLN A 71 -19.59 4.10 6.07
CA GLN A 71 -19.97 5.01 7.16
C GLN A 71 -20.66 6.26 6.63
N ILE A 72 -20.09 6.91 5.60
CA ILE A 72 -20.68 8.10 4.97
C ILE A 72 -22.07 7.77 4.40
N LEU A 73 -22.22 6.66 3.68
CA LEU A 73 -23.49 6.24 3.07
C LEU A 73 -24.57 5.98 4.12
N LYS A 74 -24.25 5.30 5.23
CA LYS A 74 -25.19 5.10 6.35
C LYS A 74 -25.68 6.43 6.96
N TYR A 75 -24.80 7.43 7.04
CA TYR A 75 -25.19 8.76 7.49
C TYR A 75 -26.08 9.49 6.47
N VAL A 76 -25.81 9.33 5.17
CA VAL A 76 -26.65 9.89 4.10
C VAL A 76 -28.06 9.28 4.13
N ASP A 77 -28.16 7.95 4.26
CA ASP A 77 -29.42 7.21 4.27
C ASP A 77 -30.30 7.50 5.51
N SER A 78 -29.70 7.98 6.62
CA SER A 78 -30.42 8.38 7.83
C SER A 78 -31.22 9.70 7.72
N ASN A 79 -31.40 10.21 6.49
CA ASN A 79 -32.29 11.30 6.07
C ASN A 79 -32.10 12.63 6.83
N LYS A 80 -30.84 13.01 7.03
CA LYS A 80 -30.43 14.28 7.65
C LYS A 80 -29.79 15.28 6.67
N LEU A 81 -29.95 15.07 5.37
CA LEU A 81 -29.37 15.90 4.32
C LEU A 81 -30.43 16.25 3.27
N SER A 82 -30.76 17.53 3.16
CA SER A 82 -31.37 18.07 1.95
C SER A 82 -30.28 18.13 0.89
N ILE A 83 -30.24 17.17 -0.02
CA ILE A 83 -29.25 17.12 -1.11
C ILE A 83 -29.46 18.35 -2.00
N SER A 84 -28.49 19.26 -1.96
CA SER A 84 -28.45 20.47 -2.77
C SER A 84 -27.94 20.15 -4.18
N SER A 85 -28.28 20.99 -5.16
CA SER A 85 -27.68 20.91 -6.50
C SER A 85 -26.15 21.03 -6.47
N ALA A 86 -25.60 21.74 -5.48
CA ALA A 86 -24.16 21.84 -5.26
C ALA A 86 -23.53 20.48 -4.89
N ASP A 87 -24.20 19.69 -4.04
CA ASP A 87 -23.71 18.37 -3.62
C ASP A 87 -23.64 17.40 -4.80
N ILE A 88 -24.61 17.48 -5.73
CA ILE A 88 -24.63 16.68 -6.96
C ILE A 88 -23.48 17.08 -7.89
N GLN A 89 -23.15 18.38 -7.95
CA GLN A 89 -22.06 18.89 -8.77
C GLN A 89 -20.69 18.45 -8.23
N ASP A 90 -20.51 18.47 -6.91
CA ASP A 90 -19.31 17.99 -6.24
C ASP A 90 -19.14 16.47 -6.41
N LEU A 91 -20.24 15.70 -6.30
CA LEU A 91 -20.20 14.26 -6.55
C LEU A 91 -19.81 13.93 -8.00
N ASN A 92 -20.27 14.72 -8.97
CA ASN A 92 -19.91 14.54 -10.37
C ASN A 92 -18.43 14.87 -10.62
N ARG A 93 -17.91 15.95 -10.03
CA ARG A 93 -16.47 16.26 -10.08
C ARG A 93 -15.63 15.15 -9.44
N LEU A 94 -16.04 14.66 -8.28
CA LEU A 94 -15.36 13.57 -7.59
C LEU A 94 -15.32 12.31 -8.49
N SER A 95 -16.43 11.97 -9.14
CA SER A 95 -16.52 10.86 -10.10
C SER A 95 -15.56 11.03 -11.29
N GLN A 96 -15.44 12.24 -11.83
CA GLN A 96 -14.50 12.54 -12.92
C GLN A 96 -13.05 12.39 -12.48
N THR A 97 -12.67 12.93 -11.32
CA THR A 97 -11.32 12.79 -10.76
C THR A 97 -10.98 11.32 -10.43
N PHE A 98 -11.96 10.55 -9.95
CA PHE A 98 -11.78 9.10 -9.77
C PHE A 98 -11.52 8.41 -11.11
N ARG A 99 -12.28 8.73 -12.16
CA ARG A 99 -12.09 8.15 -13.49
C ARG A 99 -10.68 8.40 -14.02
N GLU A 100 -10.15 9.61 -13.89
CA GLU A 100 -8.77 9.93 -14.28
C GLU A 100 -7.74 9.12 -13.50
N SER A 101 -7.95 8.96 -12.18
CA SER A 101 -7.09 8.13 -11.34
C SER A 101 -7.12 6.65 -11.77
N PHE A 102 -8.29 6.13 -12.14
CA PHE A 102 -8.41 4.76 -12.65
C PHE A 102 -7.67 4.57 -13.98
N VAL A 103 -7.81 5.51 -14.92
CA VAL A 103 -7.10 5.46 -16.21
C VAL A 103 -5.58 5.48 -15.99
N ASN A 104 -5.08 6.32 -15.07
CA ASN A 104 -3.65 6.37 -14.75
C ASN A 104 -3.15 5.10 -14.04
N ILE A 105 -3.97 4.49 -13.17
CA ILE A 105 -3.64 3.21 -12.56
C ILE A 105 -3.58 2.12 -13.62
N GLU A 106 -4.54 2.08 -14.55
CA GLU A 106 -4.57 1.13 -15.64
C GLU A 106 -3.32 1.26 -16.53
N SER A 107 -2.94 2.48 -16.91
CA SER A 107 -1.71 2.71 -17.69
C SER A 107 -0.46 2.28 -16.93
N ASN A 108 -0.36 2.57 -15.63
CA ASN A 108 0.76 2.14 -14.82
C ASN A 108 0.84 0.62 -14.68
N VAL A 109 -0.31 -0.07 -14.57
CA VAL A 109 -0.37 -1.53 -14.54
C VAL A 109 0.10 -2.13 -15.87
N ILE A 110 -0.30 -1.54 -16.99
CA ILE A 110 0.17 -1.96 -18.33
C ILE A 110 1.69 -1.78 -18.43
N THR A 111 2.22 -0.61 -18.08
CA THR A 111 3.67 -0.36 -18.12
C THR A 111 4.44 -1.29 -17.19
N LEU A 112 3.95 -1.53 -15.98
CA LEU A 112 4.59 -2.48 -15.06
C LEU A 112 4.57 -3.90 -15.63
N ASN A 113 3.47 -4.31 -16.25
CA ASN A 113 3.36 -5.62 -16.89
C ASN A 113 4.35 -5.77 -18.06
N ASP A 114 4.49 -4.73 -18.90
CA ASP A 114 5.46 -4.71 -20.00
C ASP A 114 6.89 -4.79 -19.46
N LEU A 115 7.25 -3.97 -18.46
CA LEU A 115 8.57 -4.04 -17.81
C LEU A 115 8.85 -5.40 -17.18
N THR A 116 7.86 -6.04 -16.57
CA THR A 116 8.04 -7.40 -16.05
C THR A 116 8.22 -8.42 -17.16
N THR A 117 7.57 -8.22 -18.30
CA THR A 117 7.71 -9.10 -19.48
C THR A 117 9.11 -8.96 -20.08
N ASP A 118 9.57 -7.73 -20.30
CA ASP A 118 10.92 -7.43 -20.79
C ASP A 118 12.00 -8.02 -19.87
N LEU A 119 11.86 -7.84 -18.56
CA LEU A 119 12.78 -8.43 -17.58
C LEU A 119 12.78 -9.96 -17.63
N VAL A 120 11.63 -10.60 -17.83
CA VAL A 120 11.54 -12.06 -17.97
C VAL A 120 12.26 -12.53 -19.23
N GLU A 121 12.11 -11.81 -20.35
CA GLU A 121 12.83 -12.11 -21.59
C GLU A 121 14.35 -11.94 -21.44
N GLU A 122 14.80 -10.84 -20.83
CA GLU A 122 16.24 -10.60 -20.58
C GLU A 122 16.84 -11.71 -19.71
N GLN A 123 16.12 -12.15 -18.67
CA GLN A 123 16.55 -13.28 -17.84
C GLN A 123 16.66 -14.58 -18.64
N GLN A 124 15.72 -14.84 -19.57
CA GLN A 124 15.80 -16.02 -20.43
C GLN A 124 17.02 -15.99 -21.35
N THR A 125 17.33 -14.84 -21.95
CA THR A 125 18.53 -14.66 -22.76
C THR A 125 19.80 -14.91 -21.94
N ILE A 126 19.89 -14.33 -20.75
CA ILE A 126 21.03 -14.55 -19.85
C ILE A 126 21.18 -16.04 -19.49
N GLN A 127 20.08 -16.74 -19.21
CA GLN A 127 20.14 -18.19 -18.91
C GLN A 127 20.62 -19.02 -20.11
N TYR A 128 20.22 -18.63 -21.32
CA TYR A 128 20.73 -19.24 -22.55
C TYR A 128 22.25 -19.00 -22.69
N ASP A 129 22.69 -17.75 -22.57
CA ASP A 129 24.11 -17.38 -22.69
C ASP A 129 24.97 -18.07 -21.61
N LEU A 130 24.47 -18.19 -20.38
CA LEU A 130 25.13 -18.94 -19.30
C LEU A 130 25.28 -20.43 -19.63
N THR A 131 24.26 -21.01 -20.25
CA THR A 131 24.28 -22.41 -20.69
C THR A 131 25.31 -22.62 -21.79
N GLU A 132 25.36 -21.71 -22.77
CA GLU A 132 26.35 -21.74 -23.86
C GLU A 132 27.78 -21.55 -23.32
N TYR A 133 27.98 -20.59 -22.41
CA TYR A 133 29.27 -20.38 -21.75
C TYR A 133 29.72 -21.62 -21.00
N HIS A 134 28.81 -22.27 -20.26
CA HIS A 134 29.11 -23.50 -19.54
C HIS A 134 29.57 -24.62 -20.49
N GLN A 135 28.92 -24.77 -21.64
CA GLN A 135 29.32 -25.73 -22.67
C GLN A 135 30.70 -25.42 -23.25
N THR A 136 30.98 -24.14 -23.51
CA THR A 136 32.28 -23.68 -24.01
C THR A 136 33.39 -23.96 -22.99
N VAL A 137 33.15 -23.66 -21.72
CA VAL A 137 34.11 -23.97 -20.64
C VAL A 137 34.34 -25.49 -20.53
N LYS A 138 33.28 -26.29 -20.66
CA LYS A 138 33.38 -27.75 -20.65
C LYS A 138 34.21 -28.28 -21.82
N SER A 139 33.95 -27.81 -23.03
CA SER A 139 34.68 -28.26 -24.24
C SER A 139 36.15 -27.85 -24.18
N LEU A 140 36.48 -26.64 -23.69
CA LEU A 140 37.85 -26.22 -23.45
C LEU A 140 38.55 -27.09 -22.40
N LYS A 141 37.84 -27.48 -21.33
CA LYS A 141 38.40 -28.38 -20.32
C LYS A 141 38.70 -29.76 -20.90
N GLU A 142 37.80 -30.30 -21.71
CA GLU A 142 38.00 -31.58 -22.41
C GLU A 142 39.18 -31.48 -23.40
N GLN A 143 39.25 -30.42 -24.20
CA GLN A 143 40.39 -30.17 -25.10
C GLN A 143 41.72 -30.11 -24.34
N ASN A 144 41.79 -29.32 -23.26
CA ASN A 144 42.98 -29.26 -22.42
C ASN A 144 43.34 -30.62 -21.83
N GLN A 145 42.35 -31.43 -21.42
CA GLN A 145 42.59 -32.78 -20.93
C GLN A 145 43.21 -33.67 -22.03
N TYR A 146 42.72 -33.63 -23.28
CA TYR A 146 43.32 -34.35 -24.39
C TYR A 146 44.76 -33.89 -24.68
N LEU A 147 45.03 -32.58 -24.59
CA LEU A 147 46.38 -32.03 -24.73
C LEU A 147 47.32 -32.58 -23.66
N TRP A 148 46.92 -32.59 -22.38
CA TRP A 148 47.72 -33.15 -21.29
C TRP A 148 47.96 -34.66 -21.45
N VAL A 149 46.95 -35.42 -21.89
CA VAL A 149 47.12 -36.85 -22.20
C VAL A 149 48.12 -37.06 -23.33
N GLY A 150 48.02 -36.28 -24.42
CA GLY A 150 48.95 -36.33 -25.55
C GLY A 150 50.39 -36.01 -25.15
N ILE A 151 50.59 -34.96 -24.34
CA ILE A 151 51.90 -34.60 -23.77
C ILE A 151 52.46 -35.76 -22.94
N GLY A 152 51.65 -36.37 -22.08
CA GLY A 152 52.05 -37.54 -21.27
C GLY A 152 52.47 -38.74 -22.14
N VAL A 153 51.71 -39.05 -23.19
CA VAL A 153 52.05 -40.12 -24.14
C VAL A 153 53.35 -39.82 -24.88
N ALA A 154 53.54 -38.59 -25.36
CA ALA A 154 54.76 -38.18 -26.05
C ALA A 154 56.00 -38.23 -25.14
N ALA A 155 55.85 -37.93 -23.85
CA ALA A 155 56.92 -38.06 -22.87
C ALA A 155 57.30 -39.53 -22.60
N VAL A 156 56.33 -40.43 -22.50
CA VAL A 156 56.56 -41.88 -22.30
C VAL A 156 57.23 -42.51 -23.52
N LEU A 157 56.87 -42.08 -24.74
CA LEU A 157 57.48 -42.55 -25.98
C LEU A 157 58.87 -41.97 -26.23
N GLY A 158 59.38 -41.08 -25.36
CA GLY A 158 60.69 -40.46 -25.51
C GLY A 158 60.78 -39.48 -26.68
N ILE A 159 59.65 -39.01 -27.22
CA ILE A 159 59.62 -38.06 -28.35
C ILE A 159 59.95 -36.63 -27.87
N LEU A 160 59.70 -36.34 -26.59
CA LEU A 160 59.92 -35.03 -25.98
C LEU A 160 61.34 -34.83 -25.39
N PHE A 161 62.27 -35.77 -25.56
CA PHE A 161 63.66 -35.69 -25.09
C PHE A 161 64.67 -36.09 -26.16
#